data_AF-A0A2E7L4V7-F1
#
_entry.id   AF-A0A2E7L4V7-F1
#
_cell.length_a   1.000
_cell.length_b   1.000
_cell.length_c   1.000
_cell.angle_alpha   90.00
_cell.angle_beta   90.00
_cell.angle_gamma   90.00
#
_symmetry.space_group_name_H-M   'P 1'
#
loop_
_entity.id
_entity.type
_entity.pdbx_description
1 polymer ?
#
loop_
_entity_poly.entity_id
_entity_poly.type
_entity_poly.pdbx_seq_one_letter_code
_entity_poly.pdbx_strand_id
1 'polypeptide(L)'
;MTDPAVERGSYRATTRKGIAMADRDNLQASLKRLDAIHPTNLPVDTLKELQTSVRAQFAALAERARASADKATAALDESDPQVLGFVVAETARLRSQEEQLDDLDAQLDDHIQRNIIQARMIERLGSAKRVVLMEGFVMCLVVVVLGLLVYDLGVPTTDRLSWLSRWNIFLIDAVCCAVFMAEFLFRLSCADSKRYVWRHHWVDFVTSIPVPDAQMVRFGRFARLARFARLARFLRFVRVFFILWRGMDKLQDVVDVKMMKKTVRWAVAATVIGALLIYRLEGWEGEDSPVGNMMLAMWWSFTTVLTGGFGDIHNPVSIAGQVLTGVLVVTGMVFVGVFTATLTSLFVGEQSEELERLQDELGEKIDRVARRVDELGRS
;
A
#
# COMPACT_ATOMS: atom_id res chain seq x y z
N MET A 1 -60.20 18.82 38.88
CA MET A 1 -60.12 19.15 37.44
C MET A 1 -58.65 19.32 37.12
N THR A 2 -58.01 18.28 36.63
CA THR A 2 -56.61 18.34 36.15
C THR A 2 -56.59 19.14 34.85
N ASP A 3 -55.79 20.20 34.81
CA ASP A 3 -55.72 21.14 33.70
C ASP A 3 -55.08 20.45 32.48
N PRO A 4 -55.80 20.33 31.35
CA PRO A 4 -55.30 19.69 30.14
C PRO A 4 -54.12 20.43 29.48
N ALA A 5 -53.73 21.61 29.95
CA ALA A 5 -52.58 22.36 29.42
C ALA A 5 -51.21 21.89 29.98
N VAL A 6 -51.16 21.41 31.23
CA VAL A 6 -49.89 21.02 31.89
C VAL A 6 -49.37 19.67 31.38
N GLU A 7 -50.26 18.71 31.12
CA GLU A 7 -49.90 17.44 30.48
C GLU A 7 -49.38 17.63 29.04
N ARG A 8 -49.94 18.60 28.28
CA ARG A 8 -49.52 18.88 26.91
C ARG A 8 -48.13 19.51 26.81
N GLY A 9 -47.72 20.29 27.81
CA GLY A 9 -46.38 20.90 27.90
C GLY A 9 -45.29 19.90 28.28
N SER A 10 -45.57 19.02 29.25
CA SER A 10 -44.66 17.94 29.63
C SER A 10 -44.46 16.95 28.47
N TYR A 11 -45.55 16.54 27.81
CA TYR A 11 -45.50 15.63 26.66
C TYR A 11 -44.63 16.21 25.55
N ARG A 12 -44.88 17.46 25.10
CA ARG A 12 -44.08 18.15 24.06
C ARG A 12 -42.59 18.27 24.38
N ALA A 13 -42.23 18.53 25.64
CA ALA A 13 -40.83 18.66 26.06
C ALA A 13 -40.10 17.31 26.03
N THR A 14 -40.74 16.23 26.50
CA THR A 14 -40.19 14.86 26.39
C THR A 14 -40.13 14.38 24.93
N THR A 15 -41.12 14.70 24.10
CA THR A 15 -41.11 14.29 22.68
C THR A 15 -39.99 15.01 21.91
N ARG A 16 -39.76 16.30 22.15
CA ARG A 16 -38.72 17.09 21.45
C ARG A 16 -37.30 16.69 21.83
N LYS A 17 -37.08 16.33 23.11
CA LYS A 17 -35.81 15.79 23.61
C LYS A 17 -35.56 14.36 23.11
N GLY A 18 -36.62 13.54 23.00
CA GLY A 18 -36.55 12.20 22.41
C GLY A 18 -36.28 12.20 20.91
N ILE A 19 -36.86 13.14 20.14
CA ILE A 19 -36.63 13.27 18.69
C ILE A 19 -35.19 13.70 18.38
N ALA A 20 -34.63 14.66 19.13
CA ALA A 20 -33.26 15.13 18.92
C ALA A 20 -32.18 14.10 19.29
N MET A 21 -32.47 13.25 20.29
CA MET A 21 -31.60 12.11 20.64
C MET A 21 -31.71 10.99 19.59
N ALA A 22 -32.92 10.71 19.10
CA ALA A 22 -33.16 9.72 18.05
C ALA A 22 -32.52 10.09 16.70
N ASP A 23 -32.48 11.38 16.34
CA ASP A 23 -31.79 11.85 15.12
C ASP A 23 -30.26 11.75 15.25
N ARG A 24 -29.69 12.04 16.42
CA ARG A 24 -28.25 11.89 16.69
C ARG A 24 -27.83 10.42 16.64
N ASP A 25 -28.64 9.54 17.22
CA ASP A 25 -28.42 8.08 17.20
C ASP A 25 -28.62 7.50 15.78
N ASN A 26 -29.61 7.99 15.01
CA ASN A 26 -29.82 7.60 13.61
C ASN A 26 -28.69 8.06 12.70
N LEU A 27 -28.14 9.26 12.91
CA LEU A 27 -27.02 9.79 12.14
C LEU A 27 -25.73 9.00 12.45
N GLN A 28 -25.43 8.74 13.73
CA GLN A 28 -24.31 7.88 14.12
C GLN A 28 -24.48 6.45 13.61
N ALA A 29 -25.70 5.91 13.62
CA ALA A 29 -25.99 4.60 13.05
C ALA A 29 -25.82 4.59 11.52
N SER A 30 -26.18 5.66 10.82
CA SER A 30 -26.05 5.78 9.36
C SER A 30 -24.59 5.96 8.93
N LEU A 31 -23.81 6.74 9.68
CA LEU A 31 -22.37 6.91 9.45
C LEU A 31 -21.59 5.63 9.77
N LYS A 32 -21.90 4.94 10.88
CA LYS A 32 -21.37 3.58 11.14
C LYS A 32 -21.74 2.58 10.05
N ARG A 33 -22.94 2.70 9.47
CA ARG A 33 -23.37 1.86 8.33
C ARG A 33 -22.58 2.18 7.07
N LEU A 34 -22.23 3.45 6.82
CA LEU A 34 -21.42 3.87 5.69
C LEU A 34 -19.95 3.44 5.84
N ASP A 35 -19.36 3.57 7.03
CA ASP A 35 -18.01 3.05 7.32
C ASP A 35 -17.96 1.51 7.30
N ALA A 36 -19.06 0.84 7.64
CA ALA A 36 -19.19 -0.62 7.50
C ALA A 36 -19.25 -1.10 6.04
N ILE A 37 -19.48 -0.20 5.06
CA ILE A 37 -19.45 -0.48 3.62
C ILE A 37 -18.02 -0.30 3.06
N HIS A 38 -16.99 -0.38 3.90
CA HIS A 38 -15.62 -0.52 3.39
C HIS A 38 -15.40 -1.96 2.87
N PRO A 39 -14.89 -2.18 1.63
CA PRO A 39 -14.71 -3.50 1.01
C PRO A 39 -14.00 -4.54 1.89
N THR A 40 -13.12 -4.07 2.79
CA THR A 40 -12.37 -4.90 3.74
C THR A 40 -13.24 -5.55 4.83
N ASN A 41 -14.40 -4.98 5.16
CA ASN A 41 -15.29 -5.47 6.22
C ASN A 41 -16.54 -6.22 5.72
N LEU A 42 -16.70 -6.36 4.40
CA LEU A 42 -17.84 -7.10 3.85
C LEU A 42 -17.66 -8.62 3.99
N PRO A 43 -18.74 -9.36 4.31
CA PRO A 43 -18.73 -10.82 4.27
C PRO A 43 -18.31 -11.33 2.89
N VAL A 44 -17.59 -12.46 2.88
CA VAL A 44 -17.12 -13.10 1.64
C VAL A 44 -18.27 -13.37 0.66
N ASP A 45 -19.45 -13.70 1.16
CA ASP A 45 -20.62 -13.99 0.34
C ASP A 45 -21.13 -12.74 -0.39
N THR A 46 -21.19 -11.59 0.30
CA THR A 46 -21.57 -10.31 -0.33
C THR A 46 -20.55 -9.87 -1.37
N LEU A 47 -19.26 -10.09 -1.13
CA LEU A 47 -18.22 -9.79 -2.12
C LEU A 47 -18.35 -10.67 -3.37
N LYS A 48 -18.71 -11.95 -3.22
CA LYS A 48 -18.97 -12.86 -4.34
C LYS A 48 -20.22 -12.46 -5.13
N GLU A 49 -21.27 -11.99 -4.46
CA GLU A 49 -22.47 -11.46 -5.13
C GLU A 49 -22.13 -10.21 -5.94
N LEU A 50 -21.36 -9.28 -5.38
CA LEU A 50 -20.86 -8.10 -6.09
C LEU A 50 -20.00 -8.49 -7.30
N GLN A 51 -19.10 -9.46 -7.15
CA GLN A 51 -18.30 -9.97 -8.28
C GLN A 51 -19.18 -10.55 -9.39
N THR A 52 -20.24 -11.27 -9.01
CA THR A 52 -21.21 -11.82 -9.97
C THR A 52 -21.95 -10.70 -10.71
N SER A 53 -22.33 -9.63 -10.01
CA SER A 53 -22.92 -8.43 -10.62
C SER A 53 -21.97 -7.72 -11.59
N VAL A 54 -20.69 -7.56 -11.22
CA VAL A 54 -19.67 -6.97 -12.11
C VAL A 54 -19.49 -7.81 -13.37
N ARG A 55 -19.42 -9.15 -13.24
CA ARG A 55 -19.36 -10.06 -14.40
C ARG A 55 -20.59 -9.99 -15.29
N ALA A 56 -21.78 -9.74 -14.72
CA ALA A 56 -22.98 -9.50 -15.51
C ALA A 56 -22.91 -8.17 -16.29
N GLN A 57 -22.32 -7.12 -15.70
CA GLN A 57 -22.09 -5.84 -16.38
C GLN A 57 -21.12 -5.97 -17.56
N PHE A 58 -20.09 -6.82 -17.44
CA PHE A 58 -19.22 -7.17 -18.58
C PHE A 58 -19.99 -7.80 -19.74
N ALA A 59 -20.91 -8.73 -19.45
CA ALA A 59 -21.75 -9.34 -20.48
C ALA A 59 -22.63 -8.30 -21.18
N ALA A 60 -23.26 -7.40 -20.42
CA ALA A 60 -24.06 -6.30 -20.98
C ALA A 60 -23.22 -5.31 -21.80
N LEU A 61 -21.97 -5.03 -21.38
CA LEU A 61 -21.04 -4.18 -22.12
C LEU A 61 -20.64 -4.84 -23.45
N ALA A 62 -20.40 -6.15 -23.45
CA ALA A 62 -20.09 -6.91 -24.66
C ALA A 62 -21.25 -6.91 -25.67
N GLU A 63 -22.51 -7.03 -25.19
CA GLU A 63 -23.69 -6.89 -26.06
C GLU A 63 -23.80 -5.50 -26.67
N ARG A 64 -23.59 -4.44 -25.88
CA ARG A 64 -23.56 -3.05 -26.39
C ARG A 64 -22.46 -2.84 -27.41
N ALA A 65 -21.26 -3.37 -27.16
CA ALA A 65 -20.14 -3.29 -28.09
C ALA A 65 -20.47 -3.97 -29.44
N ARG A 66 -21.11 -5.16 -29.41
CA ARG A 66 -21.59 -5.83 -30.62
C ARG A 66 -22.63 -5.00 -31.36
N ALA A 67 -23.65 -4.50 -30.67
CA ALA A 67 -24.69 -3.68 -31.29
C ALA A 67 -24.14 -2.37 -31.90
N SER A 68 -23.16 -1.74 -31.24
CA SER A 68 -22.48 -0.55 -31.78
C SER A 68 -21.59 -0.90 -32.98
N ALA A 69 -20.96 -2.07 -32.99
CA ALA A 69 -20.21 -2.56 -34.15
C ALA A 69 -21.13 -2.81 -35.36
N ASP A 70 -22.27 -3.48 -35.16
CA ASP A 70 -23.24 -3.76 -36.23
C ASP A 70 -23.78 -2.46 -36.86
N LYS A 71 -24.10 -1.46 -36.04
CA LYS A 71 -24.53 -0.13 -36.51
C LYS A 71 -23.43 0.59 -37.28
N ALA A 72 -22.19 0.51 -36.82
CA ALA A 72 -21.05 1.11 -37.51
C ALA A 72 -20.82 0.45 -38.88
N THR A 73 -20.91 -0.87 -38.97
CA THR A 73 -20.80 -1.60 -40.24
C THR A 73 -21.92 -1.20 -41.21
N ALA A 74 -23.18 -1.15 -40.76
CA ALA A 74 -24.29 -0.73 -41.60
C ALA A 74 -24.15 0.72 -42.11
N ALA A 75 -23.67 1.64 -41.28
CA ALA A 75 -23.49 3.04 -41.68
C ALA A 75 -22.25 3.26 -42.58
N LEU A 76 -21.24 2.37 -42.50
CA LEU A 76 -20.13 2.32 -43.46
C LEU A 76 -20.58 1.85 -44.84
N ASP A 77 -21.52 0.90 -44.92
CA ASP A 77 -22.13 0.47 -46.19
C ASP A 77 -22.91 1.62 -46.86
N GLU A 78 -23.50 2.51 -46.07
CA GLU A 78 -24.18 3.74 -46.54
C GLU A 78 -23.21 4.90 -46.86
N SER A 79 -21.89 4.69 -46.69
CA SER A 79 -20.83 5.69 -46.94
C SER A 79 -20.97 7.01 -46.18
N ASP A 80 -21.54 6.99 -44.96
CA ASP A 80 -21.69 8.18 -44.12
C ASP A 80 -20.34 8.58 -43.48
N PRO A 81 -19.78 9.77 -43.80
CA PRO A 81 -18.50 10.22 -43.24
C PRO A 81 -18.55 10.53 -41.73
N GLN A 82 -19.72 10.71 -41.12
CA GLN A 82 -19.85 10.98 -39.67
C GLN A 82 -19.59 9.74 -38.80
N VAL A 83 -19.65 8.55 -39.40
CA VAL A 83 -19.51 7.25 -38.71
C VAL A 83 -18.13 7.08 -38.10
N LEU A 84 -17.07 7.59 -38.75
CA LEU A 84 -15.70 7.48 -38.26
C LEU A 84 -15.51 8.18 -36.91
N GLY A 85 -16.08 9.38 -36.72
CA GLY A 85 -16.01 10.11 -35.47
C GLY A 85 -16.81 9.45 -34.34
N PHE A 86 -18.01 8.96 -34.67
CA PHE A 86 -18.85 8.19 -33.75
C PHE A 86 -18.15 6.90 -33.28
N VAL A 87 -17.56 6.14 -34.20
CA VAL A 87 -16.86 4.88 -33.89
C VAL A 87 -15.67 5.12 -32.97
N VAL A 88 -14.84 6.14 -33.23
CA VAL A 88 -13.68 6.45 -32.39
C VAL A 88 -14.12 6.84 -30.98
N ALA A 89 -15.13 7.70 -30.85
CA ALA A 89 -15.63 8.14 -29.54
C ALA A 89 -16.28 7.00 -28.75
N GLU A 90 -17.11 6.18 -29.40
CA GLU A 90 -17.80 5.06 -28.76
C GLU A 90 -16.81 3.95 -28.37
N THR A 91 -15.81 3.65 -29.21
CA THR A 91 -14.74 2.71 -28.90
C THR A 91 -13.94 3.16 -27.68
N ALA A 92 -13.58 4.44 -27.59
CA ALA A 92 -12.87 4.99 -26.43
C ALA A 92 -13.70 4.88 -25.15
N ARG A 93 -15.01 5.15 -25.23
CA ARG A 93 -15.94 5.05 -24.10
C ARG A 93 -16.09 3.60 -23.61
N LEU A 94 -16.31 2.66 -24.52
CA LEU A 94 -16.44 1.23 -24.20
C LEU A 94 -15.15 0.69 -23.55
N ARG A 95 -13.99 1.06 -24.09
CA ARG A 95 -12.69 0.66 -23.55
C ARG A 95 -12.46 1.22 -22.13
N SER A 96 -12.84 2.48 -21.89
CA SER A 96 -12.75 3.05 -20.54
C SER A 96 -13.67 2.35 -19.54
N GLN A 97 -14.88 1.95 -19.95
CA GLN A 97 -15.79 1.19 -19.10
C GLN A 97 -15.29 -0.23 -18.83
N GLU A 98 -14.71 -0.88 -19.84
CA GLU A 98 -14.06 -2.19 -19.69
C GLU A 98 -12.93 -2.13 -18.66
N GLU A 99 -12.03 -1.15 -18.77
CA GLU A 99 -10.91 -0.97 -17.85
C GLU A 99 -11.36 -0.69 -16.41
N GLN A 100 -12.44 0.09 -16.23
CA GLN A 100 -13.04 0.33 -14.91
C GLN A 100 -13.64 -0.94 -14.29
N LEU A 101 -14.34 -1.76 -15.09
CA LEU A 101 -14.91 -3.02 -14.61
C LEU A 101 -13.81 -4.05 -14.32
N ASP A 102 -12.73 -4.05 -15.09
CA ASP A 102 -11.59 -4.96 -14.90
C ASP A 102 -10.82 -4.63 -13.61
N ASP A 103 -10.56 -3.35 -13.35
CA ASP A 103 -9.96 -2.90 -12.09
C ASP A 103 -10.88 -3.24 -10.90
N LEU A 104 -12.20 -3.12 -11.06
CA LEU A 104 -13.16 -3.46 -10.01
C LEU A 104 -13.24 -4.97 -9.74
N ASP A 105 -13.28 -5.82 -10.77
CA ASP A 105 -13.27 -7.29 -10.62
C ASP A 105 -11.95 -7.76 -9.98
N ALA A 106 -10.82 -7.18 -10.40
CA ALA A 106 -9.51 -7.48 -9.81
C ALA A 106 -9.44 -7.09 -8.32
N GLN A 107 -9.99 -5.92 -7.95
CA GLN A 107 -10.08 -5.50 -6.55
C GLN A 107 -10.98 -6.43 -5.73
N LEU A 108 -12.14 -6.81 -6.26
CA LEU A 108 -13.05 -7.74 -5.60
C LEU A 108 -12.41 -9.13 -5.41
N ASP A 109 -11.76 -9.68 -6.42
CA ASP A 109 -11.07 -10.97 -6.32
C ASP A 109 -9.99 -10.92 -5.23
N ASP A 110 -9.21 -9.86 -5.20
CA ASP A 110 -8.16 -9.64 -4.21
C ASP A 110 -8.70 -9.53 -2.78
N HIS A 111 -9.81 -8.80 -2.58
CA HIS A 111 -10.49 -8.72 -1.28
C HIS A 111 -11.12 -10.06 -0.87
N ILE A 112 -11.76 -10.79 -1.79
CA ILE A 112 -12.34 -12.12 -1.53
C ILE A 112 -11.25 -13.09 -1.06
N GLN A 113 -10.14 -13.18 -1.78
CA GLN A 113 -9.06 -14.10 -1.43
C GLN A 113 -8.43 -13.75 -0.08
N ARG A 114 -8.19 -12.46 0.20
CA ARG A 114 -7.66 -12.00 1.50
C ARG A 114 -8.60 -12.34 2.65
N ASN A 115 -9.89 -12.07 2.52
CA ASN A 115 -10.89 -12.34 3.55
C ASN A 115 -11.06 -13.85 3.79
N ILE A 116 -11.03 -14.69 2.75
CA ILE A 116 -11.08 -16.15 2.90
C ILE A 116 -9.87 -16.67 3.68
N ILE A 117 -8.66 -16.19 3.35
CA ILE A 117 -7.43 -16.62 4.03
C ILE A 117 -7.48 -16.19 5.51
N GLN A 118 -7.85 -14.94 5.80
CA GLN A 118 -8.00 -14.46 7.17
C GLN A 118 -9.06 -15.24 7.95
N ALA A 119 -10.25 -15.45 7.39
CA ALA A 119 -11.32 -16.20 8.05
C ALA A 119 -10.87 -17.62 8.43
N ARG A 120 -10.18 -18.33 7.52
CA ARG A 120 -9.65 -19.67 7.80
C ARG A 120 -8.49 -19.69 8.79
N MET A 121 -7.63 -18.67 8.76
CA MET A 121 -6.60 -18.51 9.78
C MET A 121 -7.23 -18.29 11.17
N ILE A 122 -8.30 -17.48 11.26
CA ILE A 122 -9.06 -17.27 12.49
C ILE A 122 -9.69 -18.58 12.97
N GLU A 123 -10.30 -19.34 12.08
CA GLU A 123 -10.91 -20.64 12.38
C GLU A 123 -9.87 -21.63 12.95
N ARG A 124 -8.69 -21.73 12.30
CA ARG A 124 -7.62 -22.63 12.76
C ARG A 124 -6.89 -22.17 14.03
N LEU A 125 -6.66 -20.86 14.20
CA LEU A 125 -6.00 -20.32 15.41
C LEU A 125 -6.99 -20.12 16.56
N GLY A 126 -8.29 -20.13 16.28
CA GLY A 126 -9.40 -19.97 17.23
C GLY A 126 -9.71 -18.51 17.62
N SER A 127 -8.95 -17.51 17.15
CA SER A 127 -9.21 -16.10 17.47
C SER A 127 -8.51 -15.13 16.51
N ALA A 128 -9.18 -14.04 16.15
CA ALA A 128 -8.60 -12.93 15.40
C ALA A 128 -7.38 -12.30 16.08
N LYS A 129 -7.40 -12.19 17.42
CA LYS A 129 -6.27 -11.65 18.19
C LYS A 129 -5.00 -12.49 18.01
N ARG A 130 -5.14 -13.81 17.85
CA ARG A 130 -3.99 -14.71 17.66
C ARG A 130 -3.39 -14.59 16.27
N VAL A 131 -4.21 -14.32 15.25
CA VAL A 131 -3.73 -14.04 13.89
C VAL A 131 -2.89 -12.76 13.89
N VAL A 132 -3.42 -11.68 14.48
CA VAL A 132 -2.68 -10.41 14.62
C VAL A 132 -1.39 -10.60 15.42
N LEU A 133 -1.42 -11.35 16.53
CA LEU A 133 -0.23 -11.66 17.32
C LEU A 133 0.81 -12.45 16.51
N MET A 134 0.38 -13.45 15.74
CA MET A 134 1.26 -14.22 14.86
C MET A 134 1.90 -13.32 13.80
N GLU A 135 1.13 -12.44 13.18
CA GLU A 135 1.63 -11.52 12.16
C GLU A 135 2.61 -10.49 12.74
N GLY A 136 2.30 -9.94 13.92
CA GLY A 136 3.21 -9.05 14.66
C GLY A 136 4.49 -9.76 15.11
N PHE A 137 4.40 -11.02 15.54
CA PHE A 137 5.57 -11.84 15.87
C PHE A 137 6.47 -12.05 14.65
N VAL A 138 5.89 -12.41 13.50
CA VAL A 138 6.64 -12.56 12.23
C VAL A 138 7.29 -11.23 11.81
N MET A 139 6.60 -10.10 11.97
CA MET A 139 7.15 -8.77 11.68
C MET A 139 8.36 -8.46 12.57
N CYS A 140 8.26 -8.72 13.88
CA CYS A 140 9.38 -8.55 14.81
C CYS A 140 10.58 -9.41 14.40
N LEU A 141 10.32 -10.66 14.01
CA LEU A 141 11.34 -11.61 13.58
C LEU A 141 12.03 -11.17 12.28
N VAL A 142 11.30 -10.55 11.34
CA VAL A 142 11.87 -9.91 10.13
C VAL A 142 12.84 -8.79 10.51
N VAL A 143 12.48 -7.92 11.45
CA VAL A 143 13.35 -6.83 11.93
C VAL A 143 14.61 -7.37 12.60
N VAL A 144 14.47 -8.43 13.43
CA VAL A 144 15.61 -9.09 14.08
C VAL A 144 16.55 -9.69 13.04
N VAL A 145 16.04 -10.41 12.05
CA VAL A 145 16.86 -11.00 10.98
C VAL A 145 17.57 -9.91 10.16
N LEU A 146 16.87 -8.82 9.83
CA LEU A 146 17.48 -7.69 9.14
C LEU A 146 18.61 -7.08 9.97
N GLY A 147 18.40 -6.86 11.27
CA GLY A 147 19.42 -6.35 12.19
C GLY A 147 20.63 -7.27 12.31
N LEU A 148 20.41 -8.59 12.41
CA LEU A 148 21.49 -9.58 12.41
C LEU A 148 22.28 -9.58 11.10
N LEU A 149 21.61 -9.39 9.96
CA LEU A 149 22.26 -9.34 8.66
C LEU A 149 23.08 -8.05 8.49
N VAL A 150 22.55 -6.90 8.92
CA VAL A 150 23.30 -5.62 8.97
C VAL A 150 24.51 -5.74 9.90
N TYR A 151 24.36 -6.37 11.06
CA TYR A 151 25.47 -6.64 11.98
C TYR A 151 26.53 -7.54 11.35
N ASP A 152 26.13 -8.62 10.66
CA ASP A 152 27.06 -9.51 9.95
C ASP A 152 27.83 -8.80 8.82
N LEU A 153 27.19 -7.85 8.13
CA LEU A 153 27.82 -7.05 7.07
C LEU A 153 28.71 -5.91 7.60
N GLY A 154 28.32 -5.28 8.71
CA GLY A 154 28.94 -4.05 9.20
C GLY A 154 30.09 -4.26 10.18
N VAL A 155 30.12 -5.35 10.94
CA VAL A 155 31.13 -5.57 11.99
C VAL A 155 32.25 -6.49 11.49
N PRO A 156 33.51 -6.01 11.44
CA PRO A 156 34.67 -6.84 11.12
C PRO A 156 34.75 -8.06 12.03
N THR A 157 35.11 -9.21 11.47
CA THR A 157 35.10 -10.50 12.17
C THR A 157 35.99 -10.58 13.41
N THR A 158 36.89 -9.61 13.59
CA THR A 158 37.80 -9.47 14.75
C THR A 158 37.13 -8.90 16.01
N ASP A 159 36.05 -8.12 15.87
CA ASP A 159 35.43 -7.37 16.97
C ASP A 159 34.05 -7.94 17.38
N ARG A 160 33.72 -9.15 16.94
CA ARG A 160 32.41 -9.77 17.23
C ARG A 160 32.35 -10.30 18.65
N LEU A 161 31.24 -10.08 19.34
CA LEU A 161 30.99 -10.70 20.65
C LEU A 161 31.05 -12.23 20.51
N SER A 162 31.66 -12.92 21.48
CA SER A 162 31.90 -14.37 21.44
C SER A 162 30.63 -15.21 21.25
N TRP A 163 29.47 -14.71 21.70
CA TRP A 163 28.17 -15.36 21.54
C TRP A 163 27.49 -15.06 20.18
N LEU A 164 27.92 -14.03 19.44
CA LEU A 164 27.49 -13.71 18.07
C LEU A 164 28.52 -14.18 17.03
N SER A 165 29.06 -15.39 17.22
CA SER A 165 29.87 -16.04 16.20
C SER A 165 29.06 -16.28 14.91
N ARG A 166 29.74 -16.36 13.76
CA ARG A 166 29.13 -16.66 12.45
C ARG A 166 28.22 -17.88 12.49
N TRP A 167 28.60 -18.90 13.27
CA TRP A 167 27.81 -20.11 13.43
C TRP A 167 26.48 -19.86 14.14
N ASN A 168 26.49 -19.05 15.20
CA ASN A 168 25.28 -18.73 15.97
C ASN A 168 24.35 -17.81 15.16
N ILE A 169 24.90 -16.84 14.43
CA ILE A 169 24.13 -16.00 13.52
C ILE A 169 23.45 -16.85 12.44
N PHE A 170 24.18 -17.80 11.85
CA PHE A 170 23.61 -18.73 10.87
C PHE A 170 22.54 -19.63 11.47
N LEU A 171 22.74 -20.15 12.68
CA LEU A 171 21.76 -20.99 13.36
C LEU A 171 20.47 -20.21 13.67
N ILE A 172 20.60 -18.98 14.18
CA ILE A 172 19.46 -18.10 14.45
C ILE A 172 18.73 -17.80 13.13
N ASP A 173 19.45 -17.40 12.08
CA ASP A 173 18.87 -17.14 10.75
C ASP A 173 18.17 -18.37 10.17
N ALA A 174 18.75 -19.57 10.32
CA ALA A 174 18.15 -20.82 9.87
C ALA A 174 16.86 -21.16 10.63
N VAL A 175 16.83 -20.94 11.95
CA VAL A 175 15.62 -21.12 12.77
C VAL A 175 14.55 -20.10 12.36
N CYS A 176 14.95 -18.84 12.16
CA CYS A 176 14.05 -17.80 11.67
C CYS A 176 13.45 -18.14 10.30
N CYS A 177 14.27 -18.61 9.36
CA CYS A 177 13.82 -19.12 8.06
C CYS A 177 12.84 -20.28 8.19
N ALA A 178 13.09 -21.22 9.11
CA ALA A 178 12.17 -22.33 9.35
C ALA A 178 10.80 -21.84 9.88
N VAL A 179 10.79 -20.83 10.75
CA VAL A 179 9.56 -20.18 11.23
C VAL A 179 8.82 -19.47 10.08
N PHE A 180 9.52 -18.72 9.23
CA PHE A 180 8.92 -18.09 8.05
C PHE A 180 8.37 -19.12 7.06
N MET A 181 9.07 -20.23 6.87
CA MET A 181 8.60 -21.34 6.03
C MET A 181 7.32 -21.94 6.60
N ALA A 182 7.28 -22.16 7.92
CA ALA A 182 6.09 -22.69 8.59
C ALA A 182 4.89 -21.73 8.46
N GLU A 183 5.10 -20.42 8.61
CA GLU A 183 4.03 -19.43 8.41
C GLU A 183 3.53 -19.39 6.96
N PHE A 184 4.44 -19.43 5.99
CA PHE A 184 4.07 -19.50 4.58
C PHE A 184 3.27 -20.77 4.25
N LEU A 185 3.70 -21.94 4.75
CA LEU A 185 2.99 -23.20 4.56
C LEU A 185 1.63 -23.21 5.26
N PHE A 186 1.53 -22.60 6.44
CA PHE A 186 0.27 -22.44 7.15
C PHE A 186 -0.71 -21.56 6.36
N ARG A 187 -0.25 -20.42 5.84
CA ARG A 187 -1.03 -19.52 4.97
C ARG A 187 -1.45 -20.22 3.67
N LEU A 188 -0.53 -20.95 3.03
CA LEU A 188 -0.80 -21.74 1.82
C LEU A 188 -1.83 -22.85 2.08
N SER A 189 -1.83 -23.44 3.27
CA SER A 189 -2.81 -24.46 3.66
C SER A 189 -4.21 -23.88 3.92
N CYS A 190 -4.31 -22.59 4.22
CA CYS A 190 -5.59 -21.90 4.42
C CYS A 190 -6.17 -21.36 3.11
N ALA A 191 -5.35 -21.05 2.11
CA ALA A 191 -5.84 -20.48 0.86
C ALA A 191 -6.61 -21.45 -0.02
N ASP A 192 -7.72 -20.99 -0.60
CA ASP A 192 -8.48 -21.73 -1.61
C ASP A 192 -7.73 -21.82 -2.94
N SER A 193 -7.11 -20.72 -3.36
CA SER A 193 -6.35 -20.69 -4.61
C SER A 193 -4.85 -20.60 -4.33
N LYS A 194 -4.15 -21.73 -4.47
CA LYS A 194 -2.68 -21.80 -4.31
C LYS A 194 -1.94 -20.84 -5.25
N ARG A 195 -2.54 -20.56 -6.42
CA ARG A 195 -2.02 -19.62 -7.42
C ARG A 195 -2.05 -18.17 -6.92
N TYR A 196 -3.07 -17.77 -6.15
CA TYR A 196 -3.13 -16.43 -5.58
C TYR A 196 -2.00 -16.22 -4.56
N VAL A 197 -1.83 -17.17 -3.64
CA VAL A 197 -0.74 -17.12 -2.64
C VAL A 197 0.62 -17.07 -3.31
N TRP A 198 0.86 -17.89 -4.33
CA TRP A 198 2.13 -17.84 -5.06
C TRP A 198 2.36 -16.53 -5.82
N ARG A 199 1.33 -15.86 -6.34
CA ARG A 199 1.53 -14.57 -7.03
C ARG A 199 1.74 -13.42 -6.05
N HIS A 200 1.06 -13.44 -4.90
CA HIS A 200 1.10 -12.32 -3.94
C HIS A 200 2.18 -12.49 -2.86
N HIS A 201 2.51 -13.73 -2.48
CA HIS A 201 3.42 -14.07 -1.38
C HIS A 201 4.67 -14.87 -1.85
N TRP A 202 5.09 -14.77 -3.11
CA TRP A 202 6.32 -15.44 -3.57
C TRP A 202 7.58 -14.92 -2.83
N VAL A 203 7.56 -13.65 -2.42
CA VAL A 203 8.65 -13.05 -1.62
C VAL A 203 8.76 -13.75 -0.26
N ASP A 204 7.64 -14.19 0.31
CA ASP A 204 7.62 -14.93 1.58
C ASP A 204 8.28 -16.30 1.46
N PHE A 205 8.16 -16.93 0.30
CA PHE A 205 8.83 -18.19 -0.01
C PHE A 205 10.34 -18.01 -0.22
N VAL A 206 10.74 -17.01 -1.03
CA VAL A 206 12.16 -16.73 -1.31
C VAL A 206 12.93 -16.36 -0.05
N THR A 207 12.31 -15.60 0.85
CA THR A 207 12.90 -15.21 2.15
C THR A 207 13.01 -16.36 3.16
N SER A 208 12.25 -17.44 2.98
CA SER A 208 12.27 -18.60 3.87
C SER A 208 13.39 -19.60 3.58
N ILE A 209 14.15 -19.43 2.49
CA ILE A 209 15.26 -20.34 2.16
C ILE A 209 16.56 -19.80 2.79
N PRO A 210 17.17 -20.53 3.74
CA PRO A 210 18.45 -20.11 4.32
C PRO A 210 19.53 -20.21 3.25
N VAL A 211 20.24 -19.11 3.00
CA VAL A 211 21.39 -19.09 2.07
C VAL A 211 22.63 -19.54 2.84
N PRO A 212 23.16 -20.76 2.61
CA PRO A 212 24.35 -21.22 3.32
C PRO A 212 25.58 -20.41 2.91
N ASP A 213 26.50 -20.23 3.86
CA ASP A 213 27.73 -19.48 3.61
C ASP A 213 28.62 -20.23 2.60
N ALA A 214 29.30 -19.48 1.73
CA ALA A 214 30.16 -20.02 0.67
C ALA A 214 31.32 -20.87 1.23
N GLN A 215 31.64 -20.75 2.53
CA GLN A 215 32.63 -21.57 3.22
C GLN A 215 32.15 -22.99 3.55
N MET A 216 30.85 -23.26 3.73
CA MET A 216 30.33 -24.63 3.89
C MET A 216 30.39 -25.40 2.56
N VAL A 217 30.30 -24.70 1.43
CA VAL A 217 30.44 -25.30 0.09
C VAL A 217 31.89 -25.67 -0.23
N ARG A 218 32.86 -25.22 0.58
CA ARG A 218 34.29 -25.53 0.46
C ARG A 218 34.64 -26.97 0.90
N PHE A 219 33.69 -27.71 1.49
CA PHE A 219 33.87 -29.11 1.86
C PHE A 219 33.78 -30.09 0.67
N GLY A 220 33.22 -29.65 -0.46
CA GLY A 220 33.26 -30.38 -1.74
C GLY A 220 34.29 -29.76 -2.69
N ARG A 221 34.99 -30.59 -3.49
CA ARG A 221 36.04 -30.22 -4.47
C ARG A 221 35.56 -29.28 -5.59
N PHE A 222 35.12 -28.07 -5.25
CA PHE A 222 34.61 -27.08 -6.18
C PHE A 222 35.38 -25.76 -6.05
N ALA A 223 36.68 -25.76 -6.38
CA ALA A 223 37.43 -24.53 -6.59
C ALA A 223 36.80 -23.64 -7.70
N ARG A 224 35.99 -24.24 -8.60
CA ARG A 224 35.17 -23.54 -9.61
C ARG A 224 34.03 -22.70 -9.00
N LEU A 225 33.66 -22.96 -7.73
CA LEU A 225 32.63 -22.22 -6.99
C LEU A 225 33.12 -20.93 -6.32
N ALA A 226 34.41 -20.57 -6.43
CA ALA A 226 34.88 -19.24 -6.05
C ALA A 226 34.15 -18.12 -6.84
N ARG A 227 33.69 -18.41 -8.06
CA ARG A 227 32.77 -17.54 -8.82
C ARG A 227 31.39 -17.42 -8.16
N PHE A 228 30.88 -18.51 -7.61
CA PHE A 228 29.63 -18.53 -6.85
C PHE A 228 29.76 -17.89 -5.47
N ALA A 229 30.96 -17.75 -4.90
CA ALA A 229 31.16 -16.94 -3.69
C ALA A 229 30.88 -15.45 -3.95
N ARG A 230 31.18 -14.93 -5.15
CA ARG A 230 30.73 -13.59 -5.57
C ARG A 230 29.21 -13.55 -5.74
N LEU A 231 28.61 -14.58 -6.33
CA LEU A 231 27.15 -14.67 -6.47
C LEU A 231 26.45 -14.79 -5.11
N ALA A 232 27.05 -15.47 -4.13
CA ALA A 232 26.55 -15.56 -2.76
C ALA A 232 26.51 -14.19 -2.08
N ARG A 233 27.49 -13.31 -2.38
CA ARG A 233 27.46 -11.92 -1.92
C ARG A 233 26.29 -11.14 -2.54
N PHE A 234 26.05 -11.28 -3.85
CA PHE A 234 24.88 -10.69 -4.51
C PHE A 234 23.57 -11.25 -3.96
N LEU A 235 23.49 -12.55 -3.72
CA LEU A 235 22.32 -13.22 -3.12
C LEU A 235 22.00 -12.67 -1.72
N ARG A 236 23.01 -12.26 -0.93
CA ARG A 236 22.78 -11.59 0.35
C ARG A 236 22.13 -10.21 0.18
N PHE A 237 22.59 -9.39 -0.78
CA PHE A 237 21.95 -8.09 -1.05
C PHE A 237 20.53 -8.25 -1.59
N VAL A 238 20.34 -9.20 -2.51
CA VAL A 238 19.02 -9.57 -3.03
C VAL A 238 18.11 -10.04 -1.89
N ARG A 239 18.63 -10.81 -0.93
CA ARG A 239 17.89 -11.23 0.26
C ARG A 239 17.51 -10.05 1.15
N VAL A 240 18.42 -9.10 1.42
CA VAL A 240 18.10 -7.89 2.19
C VAL A 240 16.97 -7.11 1.52
N PHE A 241 17.06 -6.94 0.19
CA PHE A 241 16.02 -6.29 -0.58
C PHE A 241 14.66 -7.00 -0.44
N PHE A 242 14.63 -8.33 -0.57
CA PHE A 242 13.38 -9.10 -0.41
C PHE A 242 12.84 -9.13 1.01
N ILE A 243 13.70 -9.18 2.05
CA ILE A 243 13.27 -9.11 3.45
C ILE A 243 12.71 -7.73 3.77
N LEU A 244 13.34 -6.67 3.27
CA LEU A 244 12.83 -5.30 3.39
C LEU A 244 11.49 -5.15 2.67
N TRP A 245 11.37 -5.70 1.47
CA TRP A 245 10.12 -5.72 0.70
C TRP A 245 9.01 -6.48 1.44
N ARG A 246 9.31 -7.66 1.99
CA ARG A 246 8.38 -8.42 2.84
C ARG A 246 7.93 -7.64 4.08
N GLY A 247 8.85 -6.92 4.72
CA GLY A 247 8.54 -6.03 5.84
C GLY A 247 7.59 -4.91 5.44
N MET A 248 7.80 -4.32 4.26
CA MET A 248 6.90 -3.31 3.68
C MET A 248 5.52 -3.86 3.36
N ASP A 249 5.41 -5.06 2.77
CA ASP A 249 4.11 -5.68 2.47
C ASP A 249 3.31 -5.95 3.75
N LYS A 250 3.96 -6.45 4.81
CA LYS A 250 3.32 -6.64 6.14
C LYS A 250 2.94 -5.32 6.82
N LEU A 251 3.72 -4.26 6.62
CA LEU A 251 3.35 -2.91 7.06
C LEU A 251 2.16 -2.36 6.27
N GLN A 252 2.06 -2.66 4.97
CA GLN A 252 0.95 -2.25 4.12
C GLN A 252 -0.37 -2.99 4.38
N ASP A 253 -0.33 -4.14 5.05
CA ASP A 253 -1.56 -4.80 5.52
C ASP A 253 -2.12 -4.13 6.80
N VAL A 254 -1.26 -3.41 7.55
CA VAL A 254 -1.65 -2.63 8.75
C VAL A 254 -1.93 -1.16 8.42
N VAL A 255 -1.32 -0.66 7.34
CA VAL A 255 -1.42 0.72 6.88
C VAL A 255 -2.16 0.69 5.54
N ASP A 256 -3.37 1.24 5.44
CA ASP A 256 -4.15 1.20 4.21
C ASP A 256 -3.57 2.15 3.14
N VAL A 257 -2.55 1.67 2.40
CA VAL A 257 -1.73 2.50 1.51
C VAL A 257 -1.88 2.19 0.04
N LYS A 258 -3.13 2.22 -0.44
CA LYS A 258 -3.42 2.24 -1.89
C LYS A 258 -2.73 3.43 -2.59
N MET A 259 -2.55 4.56 -1.89
CA MET A 259 -1.89 5.76 -2.42
C MET A 259 -0.36 5.63 -2.48
N MET A 260 0.30 5.09 -1.44
CA MET A 260 1.77 4.96 -1.42
C MET A 260 2.28 3.96 -2.44
N LYS A 261 1.54 2.87 -2.73
CA LYS A 261 1.88 1.94 -3.82
C LYS A 261 1.93 2.63 -5.20
N LYS A 262 1.07 3.62 -5.44
CA LYS A 262 1.10 4.42 -6.68
C LYS A 262 2.27 5.41 -6.64
N THR A 263 2.44 6.13 -5.53
CA THR A 263 3.48 7.17 -5.37
C THR A 263 4.90 6.59 -5.40
N VAL A 264 5.15 5.42 -4.82
CA VAL A 264 6.45 4.73 -4.90
C VAL A 264 6.74 4.27 -6.32
N ARG A 265 5.75 3.71 -7.04
CA ARG A 265 5.93 3.37 -8.47
C ARG A 265 6.27 4.59 -9.31
N TRP A 266 5.61 5.72 -9.07
CA TRP A 266 5.91 6.99 -9.73
C TRP A 266 7.29 7.53 -9.39
N ALA A 267 7.73 7.43 -8.13
CA ALA A 267 9.07 7.86 -7.73
C ALA A 267 10.18 7.01 -8.36
N VAL A 268 9.99 5.69 -8.43
CA VAL A 268 10.91 4.78 -9.14
C VAL A 268 10.93 5.09 -10.64
N ALA A 269 9.78 5.29 -11.26
CA ALA A 269 9.69 5.68 -12.67
C ALA A 269 10.37 7.02 -12.94
N ALA A 270 10.14 8.04 -12.11
CA ALA A 270 10.79 9.34 -12.18
C ALA A 270 12.31 9.22 -12.01
N THR A 271 12.77 8.35 -11.12
CA THR A 271 14.21 8.07 -10.93
C THR A 271 14.82 7.48 -12.20
N VAL A 272 14.20 6.47 -12.80
CA VAL A 272 14.70 5.83 -14.02
C VAL A 272 14.66 6.79 -15.21
N ILE A 273 13.56 7.53 -15.39
CA ILE A 273 13.40 8.50 -16.48
C ILE A 273 14.42 9.64 -16.31
N GLY A 274 14.58 10.18 -15.10
CA GLY A 274 15.55 11.23 -14.81
C GLY A 274 16.99 10.78 -15.09
N ALA A 275 17.32 9.54 -14.76
CA ALA A 275 18.62 8.93 -15.07
C ALA A 275 18.86 8.82 -16.58
N LEU A 276 17.86 8.35 -17.33
CA LEU A 276 17.95 8.24 -18.78
C LEU A 276 18.08 9.61 -19.46
N LEU A 277 17.30 10.60 -19.01
CA LEU A 277 17.33 11.95 -19.56
C LEU A 277 18.65 12.65 -19.27
N ILE A 278 19.15 12.58 -18.03
CA ILE A 278 20.42 13.24 -17.70
C ILE A 278 21.61 12.57 -18.40
N TYR A 279 21.59 11.23 -18.50
CA TYR A 279 22.60 10.50 -19.27
C TYR A 279 22.54 10.85 -20.77
N ARG A 280 21.35 11.06 -21.34
CA ARG A 280 21.19 11.47 -22.74
C ARG A 280 21.70 12.90 -22.99
N LEU A 281 21.52 13.79 -22.02
CA LEU A 281 21.87 15.22 -22.12
C LEU A 281 23.36 15.48 -21.87
N GLU A 282 23.94 14.85 -20.85
CA GLU A 282 25.31 15.17 -20.37
C GLU A 282 26.25 13.96 -20.34
N GLY A 283 25.75 12.75 -20.60
CA GLY A 283 26.57 11.53 -20.63
C GLY A 283 27.51 11.43 -21.85
N TRP A 284 27.41 12.35 -22.82
CA TRP A 284 28.31 12.41 -23.99
C TRP A 284 29.58 13.26 -23.73
N GLU A 285 29.60 14.13 -22.71
CA GLU A 285 30.69 15.11 -22.49
C GLU A 285 32.04 14.50 -22.04
N GLY A 286 32.15 13.17 -21.93
CA GLY A 286 33.40 12.46 -21.67
C GLY A 286 33.44 11.78 -20.29
N GLU A 287 34.55 11.08 -20.03
CA GLU A 287 34.74 10.19 -18.85
C GLU A 287 34.83 10.94 -17.51
N ASP A 288 35.07 12.26 -17.57
CA ASP A 288 35.08 13.18 -16.41
C ASP A 288 33.70 13.80 -16.10
N SER A 289 32.64 13.46 -16.86
CA SER A 289 31.29 13.95 -16.60
C SER A 289 30.72 13.34 -15.32
N PRO A 290 30.09 14.14 -14.44
CA PRO A 290 29.54 13.63 -13.19
C PRO A 290 28.41 12.59 -13.36
N VAL A 291 27.85 12.49 -14.57
CA VAL A 291 26.84 11.51 -14.99
C VAL A 291 27.31 10.64 -16.19
N GLY A 292 28.62 10.49 -16.38
CA GLY A 292 29.22 9.83 -17.54
C GLY A 292 28.89 8.33 -17.72
N ASN A 293 28.29 7.68 -16.72
CA ASN A 293 27.80 6.30 -16.82
C ASN A 293 26.35 6.22 -16.33
N MET A 294 25.57 5.30 -16.88
CA MET A 294 24.19 5.00 -16.48
C MET A 294 24.06 4.75 -14.97
N MET A 295 25.06 4.11 -14.34
CA MET A 295 25.06 3.89 -12.89
C MET A 295 25.14 5.21 -12.11
N LEU A 296 25.98 6.15 -12.56
CA LEU A 296 26.15 7.48 -11.96
C LEU A 296 24.90 8.33 -12.17
N ALA A 297 24.32 8.29 -13.38
CA ALA A 297 23.07 8.97 -13.68
C ALA A 297 21.89 8.44 -12.84
N MET A 298 21.85 7.13 -12.59
CA MET A 298 20.83 6.51 -11.75
C MET A 298 21.01 6.84 -10.27
N TRP A 299 22.25 6.88 -9.79
CA TRP A 299 22.58 7.35 -8.45
C TRP A 299 22.19 8.82 -8.27
N TRP A 300 22.56 9.68 -9.22
CA TRP A 300 22.21 11.09 -9.22
C TRP A 300 20.68 11.28 -9.13
N SER A 301 19.95 10.67 -10.06
CA SER A 301 18.49 10.78 -10.12
C SER A 301 17.82 10.29 -8.82
N PHE A 302 18.32 9.19 -8.24
CA PHE A 302 17.83 8.67 -6.96
C PHE A 302 18.03 9.67 -5.82
N THR A 303 19.23 10.26 -5.72
CA THR A 303 19.53 11.27 -4.69
C THR A 303 18.74 12.57 -4.87
N THR A 304 18.49 12.98 -6.12
CA THR A 304 17.69 14.17 -6.45
C THR A 304 16.22 13.98 -6.10
N VAL A 305 15.63 12.82 -6.43
CA VAL A 305 14.24 12.47 -6.06
C VAL A 305 14.08 12.36 -4.54
N LEU A 306 15.08 11.84 -3.82
CA LEU A 306 15.06 11.80 -2.35
C LEU A 306 15.46 13.12 -1.69
N THR A 307 15.64 14.20 -2.45
CA THR A 307 16.04 15.54 -1.96
C THR A 307 17.40 15.60 -1.27
N GLY A 308 18.18 14.50 -1.31
CA GLY A 308 19.48 14.37 -0.64
C GLY A 308 20.65 14.99 -1.39
N GLY A 309 20.40 15.83 -2.40
CA GLY A 309 21.39 16.29 -3.37
C GLY A 309 22.72 16.70 -2.73
N PHE A 310 23.78 15.93 -3.02
CA PHE A 310 25.15 16.25 -2.63
C PHE A 310 25.62 17.44 -3.49
N GLY A 311 25.56 18.63 -2.92
CA GLY A 311 25.67 19.92 -3.60
C GLY A 311 27.05 20.31 -4.17
N ASP A 312 27.82 19.39 -4.75
CA ASP A 312 29.02 19.77 -5.51
C ASP A 312 29.55 18.68 -6.47
N ILE A 313 29.34 17.40 -6.15
CA ILE A 313 30.11 16.32 -6.80
C ILE A 313 29.43 15.79 -8.08
N HIS A 314 28.12 16.01 -8.25
CA HIS A 314 27.35 15.43 -9.36
C HIS A 314 26.34 16.36 -10.03
N ASN A 315 26.46 17.68 -9.87
CA ASN A 315 25.44 18.59 -10.39
C ASN A 315 25.60 18.78 -11.91
N PRO A 316 24.52 18.66 -12.69
CA PRO A 316 24.58 18.90 -14.12
C PRO A 316 25.02 20.32 -14.45
N VAL A 317 25.91 20.43 -15.43
CA VAL A 317 26.50 21.70 -15.87
C VAL A 317 25.68 22.37 -16.97
N SER A 318 24.87 21.60 -17.71
CA SER A 318 24.06 22.15 -18.81
C SER A 318 22.78 22.81 -18.29
N ILE A 319 22.32 23.84 -19.01
CA ILE A 319 21.04 24.52 -18.72
C ILE A 319 19.88 23.52 -18.76
N ALA A 320 19.90 22.57 -19.71
CA ALA A 320 18.88 21.54 -19.82
C ALA A 320 18.89 20.57 -18.63
N GLY A 321 20.08 20.18 -18.17
CA GLY A 321 20.27 19.35 -16.97
C GLY A 321 19.80 20.06 -15.70
N GLN A 322 20.07 21.36 -15.55
CA GLN A 322 19.61 22.16 -14.41
C GLN A 322 18.08 22.29 -14.37
N VAL A 323 17.41 22.47 -15.52
CA VAL A 323 15.94 22.47 -15.60
C VAL A 323 15.39 21.10 -15.21
N LEU A 324 16.01 20.01 -15.68
CA LEU A 324 15.64 18.65 -15.31
C LEU A 324 15.79 18.41 -13.79
N THR A 325 16.88 18.90 -13.18
CA THR A 325 17.08 18.88 -11.72
C THR A 325 15.92 19.55 -11.01
N GLY A 326 15.50 20.74 -11.46
CA GLY A 326 14.36 21.46 -10.86
C GLY A 326 13.08 20.63 -10.88
N VAL A 327 12.76 19.99 -12.00
CA VAL A 327 11.57 19.13 -12.13
C VAL A 327 11.66 17.89 -11.21
N LEU A 328 12.83 17.26 -11.13
CA LEU A 328 13.04 16.10 -10.25
C LEU A 328 12.93 16.47 -8.77
N VAL A 329 13.47 17.62 -8.35
CA VAL A 329 13.39 18.11 -6.97
C VAL A 329 11.94 18.37 -6.57
N VAL A 330 11.15 19.02 -7.43
CA VAL A 330 9.71 19.23 -7.18
C VAL A 330 8.98 17.88 -7.05
N THR A 331 9.29 16.94 -7.94
CA THR A 331 8.72 15.59 -7.89
C THR A 331 9.08 14.87 -6.58
N GLY A 332 10.33 15.02 -6.13
CA GLY A 332 10.80 14.51 -4.85
C GLY A 332 10.09 15.12 -3.65
N MET A 333 9.87 16.43 -3.64
CA MET A 333 9.09 17.09 -2.59
C MET A 333 7.64 16.59 -2.53
N VAL A 334 6.99 16.36 -3.67
CA VAL A 334 5.65 15.77 -3.71
C VAL A 334 5.68 14.35 -3.14
N PHE A 335 6.69 13.54 -3.48
CA PHE A 335 6.85 12.19 -2.94
C PHE A 335 7.01 12.20 -1.41
N VAL A 336 7.92 13.03 -0.88
CA VAL A 336 8.13 13.19 0.57
C VAL A 336 6.88 13.74 1.26
N GLY A 337 6.17 14.67 0.62
CA GLY A 337 4.90 15.23 1.11
C GLY A 337 3.80 14.17 1.23
N VAL A 338 3.61 13.34 0.19
CA VAL A 338 2.64 12.22 0.23
C VAL A 338 3.04 11.17 1.27
N PHE A 339 4.34 10.86 1.37
CA PHE A 339 4.84 9.93 2.38
C PHE A 339 4.58 10.46 3.80
N THR A 340 4.89 11.74 4.04
CA THR A 340 4.65 12.41 5.32
C THR A 340 3.16 12.52 5.61
N ALA A 341 2.32 12.86 4.62
CA ALA A 341 0.87 12.94 4.79
C ALA A 341 0.25 11.57 5.08
N THR A 342 0.76 10.52 4.46
CA THR A 342 0.37 9.14 4.76
C THR A 342 0.74 8.77 6.19
N LEU A 343 1.99 9.02 6.59
CA LEU A 343 2.46 8.77 7.95
C LEU A 343 1.64 9.59 8.96
N THR A 344 1.39 10.85 8.64
CA THR A 344 0.57 11.77 9.44
C THR A 344 -0.86 11.28 9.52
N SER A 345 -1.48 10.78 8.46
CA SER A 345 -2.84 10.21 8.53
C SER A 345 -2.95 9.01 9.47
N LEU A 346 -1.84 8.28 9.71
CA LEU A 346 -1.82 7.20 10.70
C LEU A 346 -1.84 7.73 12.13
N PHE A 347 -1.05 8.78 12.40
CA PHE A 347 -1.00 9.41 13.73
C PHE A 347 -2.21 10.33 13.98
N VAL A 348 -2.69 11.00 12.94
CA VAL A 348 -3.83 11.92 12.98
C VAL A 348 -5.13 11.14 12.98
N GLY A 349 -5.23 9.94 12.41
CA GLY A 349 -6.42 9.09 12.62
C GLY A 349 -6.73 8.87 14.11
N GLU A 350 -5.70 8.77 14.96
CA GLU A 350 -5.85 8.66 16.41
C GLU A 350 -6.04 10.03 17.10
N GLN A 351 -5.35 11.10 16.64
CA GLN A 351 -5.46 12.44 17.24
C GLN A 351 -6.67 13.26 16.79
N SER A 352 -7.13 13.15 15.54
CA SER A 352 -8.29 13.89 15.04
C SER A 352 -9.56 13.45 15.74
N GLU A 353 -9.69 12.15 16.04
CA GLU A 353 -10.80 11.65 16.87
C GLU A 353 -10.78 12.25 18.29
N GLU A 354 -9.61 12.53 18.84
CA GLU A 354 -9.45 13.15 20.17
C GLU A 354 -9.66 14.68 20.11
N LEU A 355 -9.14 15.34 19.08
CA LEU A 355 -9.23 16.78 18.86
C LEU A 355 -10.65 17.23 18.47
N GLU A 356 -11.35 16.45 17.64
CA GLU A 356 -12.73 16.70 17.21
C GLU A 356 -13.69 16.45 18.39
N ARG A 357 -13.43 15.45 19.24
CA ARG A 357 -14.12 15.28 20.54
C ARG A 357 -13.90 16.45 21.48
N LEU A 358 -12.68 16.97 21.59
CA LEU A 358 -12.38 18.13 22.42
C LEU A 358 -13.01 19.41 21.88
N GLN A 359 -13.02 19.62 20.55
CA GLN A 359 -13.70 20.75 19.91
C GLN A 359 -15.21 20.71 20.12
N ASP A 360 -15.84 19.54 19.98
CA ASP A 360 -17.27 19.37 20.24
C ASP A 360 -17.63 19.59 21.72
N GLU A 361 -16.77 19.13 22.64
CA GLU A 361 -16.98 19.33 24.08
C GLU A 361 -16.78 20.80 24.50
N LEU A 362 -15.82 21.51 23.88
CA LEU A 362 -15.66 22.96 24.04
C LEU A 362 -16.83 23.74 23.41
N GLY A 363 -17.30 23.33 22.24
CA GLY A 363 -18.47 23.91 21.57
C GLY A 363 -19.73 23.81 22.44
N GLU A 364 -20.00 22.64 23.02
CA GLU A 364 -21.11 22.45 23.96
C GLU A 364 -20.96 23.29 25.24
N LYS A 365 -19.74 23.48 25.75
CA LYS A 365 -19.49 24.31 26.95
C LYS A 365 -19.69 25.79 26.66
N ILE A 366 -19.23 26.29 25.51
CA ILE A 366 -19.41 27.68 25.06
C ILE A 366 -20.90 27.98 24.87
N ASP A 367 -21.64 27.10 24.20
CA ASP A 367 -23.09 27.25 23.98
C ASP A 367 -23.89 27.29 25.29
N ARG A 368 -23.45 26.52 26.28
CA ARG A 368 -24.06 26.47 27.61
C ARG A 368 -23.78 27.73 28.42
N VAL A 369 -22.60 28.32 28.27
CA VAL A 369 -22.21 29.60 28.89
C VAL A 369 -22.93 30.76 28.21
N ALA A 370 -22.99 30.79 26.87
CA ALA A 370 -23.71 31.82 26.11
C ALA A 370 -25.20 31.89 26.50
N ARG A 371 -25.87 30.73 26.62
CA ARG A 371 -27.27 30.68 27.07
C ARG A 371 -27.47 31.17 28.50
N ARG A 372 -26.55 30.86 29.42
CA ARG A 372 -26.61 31.37 30.80
C ARG A 372 -26.39 32.88 30.90
N VAL A 373 -25.53 33.45 30.06
CA VAL A 373 -25.29 34.90 30.01
C VAL A 373 -26.51 35.63 29.43
N ASP A 374 -27.15 35.09 28.41
CA ASP A 374 -28.40 35.63 27.84
C ASP A 374 -29.59 35.54 28.80
N GLU A 375 -29.64 34.51 29.64
CA GLU A 375 -30.66 34.36 30.69
C GLU A 375 -30.47 35.39 31.82
N LEU A 376 -29.24 35.75 32.16
CA LEU A 376 -28.92 36.75 33.20
C LEU A 376 -28.98 38.21 32.69
N GLY A 377 -28.77 38.45 31.40
CA GLY A 377 -28.92 39.78 30.80
C GLY A 377 -30.36 40.20 30.53
N ARG A 378 -31.32 39.27 30.65
CA ARG A 378 -32.77 39.50 30.50
C ARG A 378 -33.54 39.62 31.82
N SER A 379 -32.89 39.37 32.96
CA SER A 379 -33.39 39.64 34.32
C SER A 379 -32.83 40.94 34.85
#